data_AF-B8HVV3-F1
#
_entry.id   AF-B8HVV3-F1
#
_cell.length_a   1.000
_cell.length_b   1.000
_cell.length_c   1.000
_cell.angle_alpha   90.00
_cell.angle_beta   90.00
_cell.angle_gamma   90.00
#
_symmetry.space_group_name_H-M   'P 1'
#
loop_
_entity.id
_entity.type
_entity.pdbx_description
1 polymer ?
#
loop_
_entity_poly.entity_id
_entity_poly.type
_entity_poly.pdbx_seq_one_letter_code
_entity_poly.pdbx_strand_id
1 'polypeptide(L)'
;MNTTNDCPTEDIESSVQVSVTELQRQLQDSLKQLSPERLQVVADFAAYLANAESEAATQELLAIPGLLERVRHNQATPKTQYTIWKTLRSDV
;
A
#
# COMPACT_ATOMS: atom_id res chain seq x y z
N MET A 1 -19.86 -9.95 54.75
CA MET A 1 -20.99 -9.81 53.80
C MET A 1 -20.54 -8.90 52.67
N ASN A 2 -20.37 -9.46 51.47
CA ASN A 2 -20.39 -8.85 50.12
C ASN A 2 -19.65 -7.53 49.86
N THR A 3 -18.92 -7.32 48.77
CA THR A 3 -18.61 -8.11 47.57
C THR A 3 -17.52 -7.34 46.83
N THR A 4 -16.55 -8.07 46.31
CA THR A 4 -15.61 -7.67 45.24
C THR A 4 -16.30 -6.84 44.16
N ASN A 5 -15.70 -5.71 43.80
CA ASN A 5 -15.80 -5.14 42.46
C ASN A 5 -14.40 -4.70 42.03
N ASP A 6 -13.57 -5.71 41.76
CA ASP A 6 -12.55 -5.59 40.72
C ASP A 6 -13.29 -5.23 39.43
N CYS A 7 -12.97 -4.08 38.87
CA CYS A 7 -13.20 -3.81 37.46
C CYS A 7 -11.82 -3.62 36.83
N PRO A 8 -11.21 -4.68 36.26
CA PRO A 8 -10.19 -4.45 35.26
C PRO A 8 -10.92 -3.89 34.05
N THR A 9 -10.68 -2.62 33.71
CA THR A 9 -11.06 -2.08 32.40
C THR A 9 -10.32 -2.91 31.37
N GLU A 10 -11.08 -3.82 30.77
CA GLU A 10 -10.64 -4.82 29.82
C GLU A 10 -9.89 -4.17 28.66
N ASP A 11 -8.73 -4.76 28.41
CA ASP A 11 -7.91 -4.69 27.21
C ASP A 11 -8.74 -4.92 25.93
N ILE A 12 -9.37 -3.88 25.37
CA ILE A 12 -10.05 -3.98 24.06
C ILE A 12 -9.41 -3.09 22.99
N GLU A 13 -8.50 -2.17 23.35
CA GLU A 13 -7.75 -1.38 22.35
C GLU A 13 -6.42 -2.03 21.93
N SER A 14 -5.97 -3.11 22.59
CA SER A 14 -4.74 -3.82 22.23
C SER A 14 -4.98 -5.01 21.28
N SER A 15 -6.04 -4.94 20.47
CA SER A 15 -6.35 -6.00 19.51
C SER A 15 -5.57 -5.80 18.20
N VAL A 16 -4.36 -6.35 18.25
CA VAL A 16 -3.55 -6.88 17.15
C VAL A 16 -2.90 -5.89 16.17
N GLN A 17 -1.74 -5.35 16.59
CA GLN A 17 -0.66 -5.09 15.63
C GLN A 17 -0.14 -6.43 15.10
N VAL A 18 -0.86 -7.06 14.17
CA VAL A 18 -0.32 -8.20 13.44
C VAL A 18 0.83 -7.68 12.59
N SER A 19 2.03 -8.23 12.76
CA SER A 19 3.14 -7.89 11.87
C SER A 19 2.82 -8.30 10.43
N VAL A 20 3.33 -7.57 9.45
CA VAL A 20 3.14 -7.90 8.01
C VAL A 20 3.51 -9.35 7.73
N THR A 21 4.59 -9.84 8.34
CA THR A 21 5.05 -11.23 8.22
C THR A 21 4.02 -12.24 8.73
N GLU A 22 3.37 -11.94 9.85
CA GLU A 22 2.35 -12.81 10.43
C GLU A 22 1.07 -12.82 9.59
N LEU A 23 0.66 -11.67 9.02
CA LEU A 23 -0.45 -11.61 8.06
C LEU A 23 -0.16 -12.43 6.80
N GLN A 24 1.05 -12.33 6.25
CA GLN A 24 1.45 -13.11 5.08
C GLN A 24 1.41 -14.61 5.34
N ARG A 25 1.88 -15.06 6.52
CA ARG A 25 1.83 -16.46 6.94
C ARG A 25 0.38 -16.96 7.03
N GLN A 26 -0.48 -16.25 7.73
CA GLN A 26 -1.89 -16.61 7.89
C GLN A 26 -2.62 -16.70 6.54
N LEU A 27 -2.34 -15.76 5.63
CA LEU A 27 -2.90 -15.78 4.29
C LEU A 27 -2.42 -17.00 3.50
N GLN A 28 -1.12 -17.31 3.53
CA GLN A 28 -0.56 -18.46 2.83
C GLN A 28 -1.14 -19.79 3.32
N ASP A 29 -1.37 -19.92 4.64
CA ASP A 29 -1.99 -21.12 5.20
C ASP A 29 -3.47 -21.23 4.82
N SER A 30 -4.18 -20.10 4.73
CA SER A 30 -5.58 -20.06 4.27
C SER A 30 -5.70 -20.42 2.79
N LEU A 31 -4.81 -19.91 1.93
CA LEU A 31 -4.82 -20.19 0.50
C LEU A 31 -4.67 -21.69 0.18
N LYS A 32 -3.91 -22.45 0.98
CA LYS A 32 -3.73 -23.91 0.80
C LYS A 32 -5.03 -24.72 0.95
N GLN A 33 -6.04 -24.16 1.63
CA GLN A 33 -7.28 -24.87 1.98
C GLN A 33 -8.45 -24.54 1.04
N LEU A 34 -8.25 -23.58 0.12
CA LEU A 34 -9.31 -23.12 -0.77
C LEU A 34 -9.45 -24.00 -2.01
N SER A 35 -10.69 -24.11 -2.50
CA SER A 35 -10.94 -24.71 -3.81
C SER A 35 -10.44 -23.79 -4.95
N PRO A 36 -10.22 -24.31 -6.15
CA PRO A 36 -9.78 -23.51 -7.31
C PRO A 36 -10.66 -22.29 -7.59
N GLU A 37 -11.98 -22.43 -7.48
CA GLU A 37 -12.93 -21.35 -7.74
C GLU A 37 -12.81 -20.23 -6.70
N ARG A 38 -12.59 -20.59 -5.44
CA ARG A 38 -12.37 -19.61 -4.37
C ARG A 38 -11.01 -18.95 -4.48
N LEU A 39 -9.99 -19.69 -4.91
CA LEU A 39 -8.66 -19.13 -5.20
C LEU A 39 -8.74 -18.09 -6.32
N GLN A 40 -9.53 -18.34 -7.36
CA GLN A 40 -9.73 -17.36 -8.44
C GLN A 40 -10.31 -16.05 -7.90
N VAL A 41 -11.36 -16.13 -7.07
CA VAL A 41 -11.97 -14.94 -6.45
C VAL A 41 -10.97 -14.16 -5.60
N VAL A 42 -10.14 -14.86 -4.81
CA VAL A 42 -9.10 -14.20 -3.98
C VAL A 42 -8.02 -13.56 -4.86
N ALA A 43 -7.64 -14.20 -5.96
CA ALA A 43 -6.67 -13.64 -6.92
C ALA A 43 -7.20 -12.37 -7.59
N ASP A 44 -8.46 -12.40 -8.06
CA ASP A 44 -9.10 -11.24 -8.67
C ASP A 44 -9.21 -10.08 -7.67
N PHE A 45 -9.57 -10.37 -6.41
CA PHE A 45 -9.64 -9.36 -5.37
C PHE A 45 -8.27 -8.79 -4.98
N ALA A 46 -7.23 -9.62 -4.88
CA ALA A 46 -5.87 -9.17 -4.62
C ALA A 46 -5.35 -8.26 -5.75
N ALA A 47 -5.65 -8.59 -7.01
CA ALA A 47 -5.31 -7.75 -8.16
C ALA A 47 -6.02 -6.39 -8.09
N TYR A 48 -7.30 -6.37 -7.72
CA TYR A 48 -8.04 -5.13 -7.49
C TYR A 48 -7.39 -4.27 -6.38
N LEU A 49 -7.03 -4.88 -5.23
CA LEU A 49 -6.39 -4.16 -4.13
C LEU A 49 -5.04 -3.59 -4.52
N ALA A 50 -4.20 -4.35 -5.23
CA ALA A 50 -2.91 -3.87 -5.72
C ALA A 50 -3.08 -2.70 -6.70
N ASN A 51 -4.09 -2.77 -7.57
CA ASN A 51 -4.44 -1.68 -8.46
C ASN A 51 -4.94 -0.44 -7.69
N ALA A 52 -5.83 -0.61 -6.71
CA ALA A 52 -6.36 0.48 -5.89
C ALA A 52 -5.27 1.17 -5.05
N GLU A 53 -4.35 0.40 -4.47
CA GLU A 53 -3.17 0.91 -3.76
C GLU A 53 -2.27 1.73 -4.70
N SER A 54 -2.09 1.26 -5.95
CA SER A 54 -1.37 2.01 -6.98
C SER A 54 -2.15 3.24 -7.49
N GLU A 55 -3.48 3.19 -7.51
CA GLU A 55 -4.34 4.29 -7.94
C GLU A 55 -4.35 5.43 -6.93
N ALA A 56 -4.30 5.15 -5.62
CA ALA A 56 -4.22 6.20 -4.60
C ALA A 56 -3.03 7.15 -4.83
N ALA A 57 -1.85 6.60 -5.15
CA ALA A 57 -0.67 7.39 -5.53
C ALA A 57 -0.80 8.07 -6.90
N THR A 58 -1.55 7.48 -7.82
CA THR A 58 -1.77 8.03 -9.16
C THR A 58 -2.76 9.20 -9.15
N GLN A 59 -3.77 9.18 -8.28
CA GLN A 59 -4.75 10.27 -8.15
C GLN A 59 -4.10 11.56 -7.63
N GLU A 60 -3.13 11.47 -6.72
CA GLU A 60 -2.35 12.64 -6.28
C GLU A 60 -1.59 13.29 -7.44
N LEU A 61 -1.00 12.48 -8.32
CA LEU A 61 -0.29 12.98 -9.50
C LEU A 61 -1.25 13.56 -10.55
N LEU A 62 -2.40 12.93 -10.77
CA LEU A 62 -3.44 13.42 -11.68
C LEU A 62 -4.07 14.74 -11.20
N ALA A 63 -4.12 14.96 -9.89
CA ALA A 63 -4.60 16.21 -9.30
C ALA A 63 -3.67 17.40 -9.57
N ILE A 64 -2.41 17.17 -9.98
CA ILE A 64 -1.46 18.25 -10.32
C ILE A 64 -1.79 18.79 -11.72
N PRO A 65 -2.29 20.04 -11.85
CA PRO A 65 -2.69 20.58 -13.14
C PRO A 65 -1.52 20.61 -14.13
N GLY A 66 -1.75 20.14 -15.35
CA GLY A 66 -0.76 20.15 -16.44
C GLY A 66 0.43 19.20 -16.24
N LEU A 67 0.40 18.29 -15.26
CA LEU A 67 1.50 17.34 -15.04
C LEU A 67 1.67 16.38 -16.22
N LEU A 68 0.59 15.79 -16.72
CA LEU A 68 0.65 14.83 -17.83
C LEU A 68 1.21 15.47 -19.11
N GLU A 69 0.81 16.70 -19.41
CA GLU A 69 1.30 17.47 -20.55
C GLU A 69 2.80 17.72 -20.43
N ARG A 70 3.26 18.10 -19.23
CA ARG A 70 4.70 18.32 -18.96
C ARG A 70 5.50 17.02 -19.06
N VAL A 71 4.99 15.91 -18.51
CA VAL A 71 5.64 14.60 -18.62
C VAL A 71 5.75 14.18 -20.08
N ARG A 72 4.67 14.31 -20.86
CA ARG A 72 4.66 13.99 -22.29
C ARG A 72 5.62 14.86 -23.08
N HIS A 73 5.67 16.16 -22.79
CA HIS A 73 6.63 17.07 -23.41
C HIS A 73 8.08 16.68 -23.08
N ASN A 74 8.34 16.34 -21.82
CA ASN A 74 9.68 15.97 -21.35
C ASN A 74 10.16 14.61 -21.89
N GLN A 75 9.25 13.70 -22.27
CA GLN A 75 9.62 12.44 -22.93
C GLN A 75 10.27 12.67 -24.30
N ALA A 76 9.93 13.77 -24.98
CA ALA A 76 10.54 14.16 -26.25
C ALA A 76 11.86 14.93 -26.07
N THR A 77 12.26 15.24 -24.84
CA THR A 77 13.48 16.00 -24.57
C THR A 77 14.73 15.19 -24.92
N PRO A 78 15.61 15.69 -25.80
CA PRO A 78 16.86 15.01 -26.10
C PRO A 78 17.74 14.85 -24.86
N LYS A 79 18.41 13.71 -24.73
CA LYS A 79 19.32 13.43 -23.59
C LYS A 79 20.44 14.46 -23.43
N THR A 80 20.79 15.19 -24.49
CA THR A 80 21.77 16.29 -24.46
C THR A 80 21.32 17.47 -23.61
N GLN A 81 20.02 17.58 -23.31
CA GLN A 81 19.44 18.62 -22.44
C GLN A 81 19.25 18.13 -21.00
N TYR A 82 19.65 16.90 -20.67
CA TYR A 82 19.53 16.38 -19.32
C TYR A 82 20.64 16.96 -18.45
N THR A 83 20.30 17.27 -17.19
CA THR A 83 21.27 17.68 -16.19
C THR A 83 21.42 16.57 -15.15
N ILE A 84 22.66 16.29 -14.74
CA ILE A 84 22.95 15.29 -13.73
C ILE A 84 22.44 15.81 -12.38
N TRP A 85 21.62 15.03 -11.67
CA TRP A 85 21.01 15.51 -10.42
C TRP A 85 22.04 15.93 -9.35
N LYS A 86 23.24 15.31 -9.34
CA LYS A 86 24.36 15.68 -8.46
C LYS A 86 24.91 17.08 -8.72
N THR A 87 24.73 17.63 -9.93
CA THR A 87 25.18 19.00 -10.24
C THR A 87 24.10 20.03 -9.92
N LEU A 88 22.87 19.61 -9.61
CA LEU A 88 21.76 20.48 -9.23
C LEU A 88 21.63 20.65 -7.71
N ARG A 89 22.20 19.73 -6.95
CA ARG A 89 22.10 19.69 -5.49
C ARG A 89 23.47 20.01 -4.90
N SER A 90 23.55 21.09 -4.14
CA SER A 90 24.79 21.53 -3.46
C SER A 90 24.95 20.94 -2.05
N ASP A 91 23.97 20.14 -1.61
CA ASP A 91 23.86 19.56 -0.27
C ASP A 91 24.32 18.09 -0.18
N VAL A 92 24.97 17.57 -1.23
CA VAL A 92 25.41 16.16 -1.34
C VAL A 92 26.89 16.07 -1.68
#